data_AF-A0A940R2G0-F1
#
_entry.id   AF-A0A940R2G0-F1
#
_cell.length_a   1.000
_cell.length_b   1.000
_cell.length_c   1.000
_cell.angle_alpha   90.00
_cell.angle_beta   90.00
_cell.angle_gamma   90.00
#
_symmetry.space_group_name_H-M   'P 1'
#
loop_
_entity.id
_entity.type
_entity.pdbx_description
1 polymer ?
#
loop_
_entity_poly.entity_id
_entity_poly.type
_entity_poly.pdbx_seq_one_letter_code
_entity_poly.pdbx_strand_id
1 'polypeptide(L)'
;MKRKMLLGLLVLFIPVMVFGQDKVDAPVWKKGDRWGITGDVVIEVVSADESTYGVKYITSGGDSVLVVEKSSLNRLYAMDKDRRIPYEGRNKRLFNFPLTTGKSWQDRYKVKAASLGAQESTYVETFTVLGWEEITVQAGKMKAIKIEYKQARTDEKGDPTGKEGKVWYWYSPEVKYMVKCQYERTTYWDEFFDWELTGFIFKK
;
A
#
# COMPACT_ATOMS: atom_id res chain seq x y z
N MET A 1 9.42 51.64 -53.11
CA MET A 1 9.18 50.19 -53.38
C MET A 1 10.46 49.45 -53.00
N LYS A 2 10.58 48.48 -52.09
CA LYS A 2 9.67 47.44 -51.59
C LYS A 2 9.99 47.15 -50.11
N ARG A 3 8.94 47.03 -49.29
CA ARG A 3 8.95 46.32 -47.99
C ARG A 3 9.05 44.81 -48.25
N LYS A 4 9.78 44.05 -47.43
CA LYS A 4 9.45 42.69 -46.89
C LYS A 4 10.41 42.43 -45.72
N MET A 5 10.05 42.74 -44.47
CA MET A 5 9.28 41.92 -43.51
C MET A 5 9.99 40.60 -43.14
N LEU A 6 10.84 40.65 -42.11
CA LEU A 6 11.33 39.47 -41.40
C LEU A 6 10.21 38.96 -40.48
N LEU A 7 9.73 37.74 -40.73
CA LEU A 7 8.77 37.06 -39.87
C LEU A 7 9.57 36.27 -38.82
N GLY A 8 9.72 36.84 -37.61
CA GLY A 8 10.32 36.14 -36.49
C GLY A 8 9.37 35.07 -35.95
N LEU A 9 9.76 33.80 -36.09
CA LEU A 9 9.06 32.67 -35.49
C LEU A 9 9.35 32.65 -33.98
N LEU A 10 8.43 33.20 -33.19
CA LEU A 10 8.49 33.16 -31.73
C LEU A 10 8.06 31.75 -31.26
N VAL A 11 9.02 30.84 -31.10
CA VAL A 11 8.78 29.56 -30.44
C VAL A 11 8.63 29.84 -28.94
N LEU A 12 7.38 29.96 -28.48
CA LEU A 12 7.05 29.90 -27.06
C LEU A 12 7.42 28.50 -26.55
N PHE A 13 8.62 28.37 -25.99
CA PHE A 13 8.93 27.30 -25.05
C PHE A 13 8.04 27.53 -23.83
N ILE A 14 6.84 26.95 -23.83
CA ILE A 14 6.17 26.64 -22.57
C ILE A 14 7.03 25.55 -21.95
N PRO A 15 7.74 25.79 -20.84
CA PRO A 15 8.27 24.68 -20.09
C PRO A 15 7.05 23.85 -19.69
N VAL A 16 6.88 22.70 -20.35
CA VAL A 16 6.10 21.63 -19.75
C VAL A 16 6.84 21.37 -18.45
N MET A 17 6.31 21.91 -17.34
CA MET A 17 6.68 21.47 -16.02
C MET A 17 6.26 20.01 -16.00
N VAL A 18 7.16 19.13 -16.43
CA VAL A 18 7.13 17.71 -16.08
C VAL A 18 7.35 17.74 -14.58
N PHE A 19 6.24 17.89 -13.86
CA PHE A 19 6.22 17.75 -12.42
C PHE A 19 6.94 16.44 -12.13
N GLY A 20 7.92 16.47 -11.22
CA GLY A 20 8.49 15.27 -10.60
C GLY A 20 7.46 14.53 -9.72
N GLN A 21 6.21 14.43 -10.18
CA GLN A 21 5.06 13.82 -9.53
C GLN A 21 5.08 12.29 -9.59
N ASP A 22 6.09 11.69 -10.24
CA ASP A 22 6.20 10.24 -10.32
C ASP A 22 6.69 9.60 -9.03
N LYS A 23 7.23 10.36 -8.06
CA LYS A 23 7.77 9.82 -6.81
C LYS A 23 6.96 10.27 -5.60
N VAL A 24 6.51 9.31 -4.81
CA VAL A 24 5.90 9.55 -3.50
C VAL A 24 6.75 8.89 -2.44
N ASP A 25 7.26 9.70 -1.50
CA ASP A 25 8.04 9.24 -0.37
C ASP A 25 7.15 8.67 0.75
N ALA A 26 7.77 7.95 1.68
CA ALA A 26 7.07 7.41 2.84
C ALA A 26 6.47 8.54 3.70
N PRO A 27 5.30 8.32 4.31
CA PRO A 27 4.66 9.34 5.12
C PRO A 27 5.38 9.55 6.45
N VAL A 28 5.31 10.78 6.94
CA VAL A 28 5.64 11.10 8.33
C VAL A 28 4.35 11.04 9.16
N TRP A 29 4.25 10.01 9.99
CA TRP A 29 3.19 9.86 10.99
C TRP A 29 3.62 10.36 12.36
N LYS A 30 2.64 10.75 13.15
CA LYS A 30 2.77 11.11 14.56
C LYS A 30 1.99 10.12 15.40
N LYS A 31 2.43 9.92 16.63
CA LYS A 31 1.65 9.19 17.63
C LYS A 31 0.26 9.85 17.77
N GLY A 32 -0.78 9.04 17.66
CA GLY A 32 -2.18 9.44 17.70
C GLY A 32 -2.80 9.79 16.34
N ASP A 33 -2.03 9.73 15.23
CA ASP A 33 -2.62 9.72 13.89
C ASP A 33 -3.50 8.46 13.74
N ARG A 34 -4.68 8.64 13.14
CA ARG A 34 -5.72 7.61 13.14
C ARG A 34 -6.51 7.60 11.82
N TRP A 35 -6.88 6.41 11.37
CA TRP A 35 -7.72 6.17 10.20
C TRP A 35 -8.86 5.21 10.56
N GLY A 36 -10.04 5.46 10.02
CA GLY A 36 -11.17 4.53 10.02
C GLY A 36 -11.38 4.00 8.61
N ILE A 37 -11.63 2.70 8.49
CA ILE A 37 -12.00 2.06 7.22
C ILE A 37 -13.29 1.26 7.39
N THR A 38 -13.86 0.79 6.27
CA THR A 38 -15.08 -0.02 6.24
C THR A 38 -14.98 -1.24 7.19
N GLY A 39 -16.09 -1.60 7.85
CA GLY A 39 -16.14 -2.71 8.81
C GLY A 39 -15.72 -2.33 10.24
N ASP A 40 -15.86 -1.04 10.60
CA ASP A 40 -15.50 -0.48 11.91
C ASP A 40 -14.04 -0.73 12.33
N VAL A 41 -13.16 -0.90 11.34
CA VAL A 41 -11.74 -1.10 11.58
C VAL A 41 -11.07 0.25 11.78
N VAL A 42 -10.30 0.35 12.86
CA VAL A 42 -9.53 1.53 13.22
C VAL A 42 -8.05 1.19 13.19
N ILE A 43 -7.27 2.10 12.60
CA ILE A 43 -5.82 2.02 12.51
C ILE A 43 -5.27 3.25 13.24
N GLU A 44 -4.38 3.04 14.21
CA GLU A 44 -3.82 4.12 15.04
C GLU A 44 -2.31 3.97 15.21
N VAL A 45 -1.58 5.07 15.09
CA VAL A 45 -0.15 5.10 15.44
C VAL A 45 0.00 5.26 16.95
N VAL A 46 0.41 4.19 17.63
CA VAL A 46 0.53 4.15 19.10
C VAL A 46 1.93 4.48 19.60
N SER A 47 2.94 4.34 18.74
CA SER A 47 4.32 4.75 19.02
C SER A 47 5.04 5.20 17.75
N ALA A 48 6.03 6.07 17.92
CA ALA A 48 6.94 6.51 16.88
C ALA A 48 8.31 6.74 17.54
N ASP A 49 9.30 5.94 17.18
CA ASP A 49 10.70 6.13 17.63
C ASP A 49 11.53 6.75 16.49
N GLU A 50 12.85 6.55 16.43
CA GLU A 50 13.67 7.13 15.36
C GLU A 50 13.41 6.49 13.99
N SER A 51 13.22 5.16 13.95
CA SER A 51 13.22 4.38 12.69
C SER A 51 11.95 3.57 12.45
N THR A 52 11.04 3.48 13.43
CA THR A 52 9.82 2.69 13.35
C THR A 52 8.57 3.41 13.84
N TYR A 53 7.41 2.89 13.42
CA TYR A 53 6.11 3.19 14.00
C TYR A 53 5.51 1.91 14.61
N GLY A 54 4.87 2.03 15.77
CA GLY A 54 3.91 1.04 16.26
C GLY A 54 2.51 1.40 15.76
N VAL A 55 1.89 0.50 15.02
CA VAL A 55 0.57 0.68 14.39
C VAL A 55 -0.40 -0.34 14.96
N LYS A 56 -1.41 0.15 15.68
CA LYS A 56 -2.47 -0.67 16.25
C LYS A 56 -3.63 -0.79 15.25
N TYR A 57 -4.06 -2.01 15.02
CA TYR A 57 -5.28 -2.34 14.27
C TYR A 57 -6.32 -2.81 15.28
N ILE A 58 -7.46 -2.13 15.33
CA ILE A 58 -8.59 -2.43 16.20
C ILE A 58 -9.71 -2.92 15.29
N THR A 59 -10.14 -4.15 15.53
CA THR A 59 -11.18 -4.83 14.74
C THR A 59 -12.20 -5.50 15.66
N SER A 60 -13.34 -5.93 15.13
CA SER A 60 -14.30 -6.74 15.91
C SER A 60 -13.73 -8.07 16.41
N GLY A 61 -12.70 -8.60 15.75
CA GLY A 61 -11.99 -9.82 16.14
C GLY A 61 -10.89 -9.60 17.19
N GLY A 62 -10.68 -8.35 17.62
CA GLY A 62 -9.66 -7.97 18.60
C GLY A 62 -8.60 -7.02 18.04
N ASP A 63 -7.63 -6.72 18.90
CA ASP A 63 -6.58 -5.73 18.64
C ASP A 63 -5.26 -6.41 18.32
N SER A 64 -4.51 -5.83 17.38
CA SER A 64 -3.13 -6.23 17.10
C SER A 64 -2.24 -5.01 16.90
N VAL A 65 -0.94 -5.15 17.17
CA VAL A 65 0.05 -4.09 16.91
C VAL A 65 1.13 -4.62 15.98
N LEU A 66 1.37 -3.90 14.90
CA LEU A 66 2.51 -4.12 14.01
C LEU A 66 3.56 -3.04 14.24
N VAL A 67 4.83 -3.41 14.17
CA VAL A 67 5.95 -2.48 14.09
C VAL A 67 6.38 -2.38 12.64
N VAL A 68 6.38 -1.18 12.09
CA VAL A 68 6.71 -0.91 10.69
C VAL A 68 7.90 0.04 10.58
N GLU A 69 8.73 -0.13 9.56
CA GLU A 69 9.85 0.76 9.26
C GLU A 69 9.37 2.09 8.69
N LYS A 70 9.89 3.23 9.15
CA LYS A 70 9.43 4.55 8.68
C LYS A 70 9.73 4.83 7.22
N SER A 71 10.88 4.39 6.72
CA SER A 71 11.37 4.71 5.37
C SER A 71 10.62 3.96 4.27
N SER A 72 10.04 2.80 4.59
CA SER A 72 9.45 1.89 3.61
C SER A 72 8.00 1.48 3.94
N LEU A 73 7.56 1.70 5.17
CA LEU A 73 6.37 1.11 5.79
C LEU A 73 6.31 -0.42 5.70
N ASN A 74 7.46 -1.09 5.53
CA ASN A 74 7.53 -2.54 5.59
C ASN A 74 7.26 -3.00 7.02
N ARG A 75 6.51 -4.11 7.15
CA ARG A 75 6.18 -4.73 8.44
C ARG A 75 7.40 -5.49 8.94
N LEU A 76 7.91 -5.10 10.10
CA LEU A 76 9.09 -5.73 10.71
C LEU A 76 8.69 -6.76 11.75
N TYR A 77 7.74 -6.41 12.61
CA TYR A 77 7.32 -7.25 13.73
C TYR A 77 5.81 -7.21 13.95
N ALA A 78 5.26 -8.30 14.45
CA ALA A 78 4.01 -8.29 15.20
C ALA A 78 4.33 -8.28 16.70
N MET A 79 3.47 -7.62 17.49
CA MET A 79 3.57 -7.64 18.94
C MET A 79 2.72 -8.79 19.50
N ASP A 80 3.34 -9.63 20.32
CA ASP A 80 2.65 -10.55 21.23
C ASP A 80 2.92 -10.07 22.65
N LYS A 81 1.92 -9.40 23.25
CA LYS A 81 2.07 -8.63 24.49
C LYS A 81 3.26 -7.67 24.34
N ASP A 82 4.31 -7.84 25.15
CA ASP A 82 5.50 -6.99 25.13
C ASP A 82 6.63 -7.53 24.23
N ARG A 83 6.40 -8.66 23.55
CA ARG A 83 7.43 -9.32 22.73
C ARG A 83 7.26 -8.97 21.26
N ARG A 84 8.37 -8.63 20.61
CA ARG A 84 8.46 -8.50 19.15
C ARG A 84 8.66 -9.87 18.51
N ILE A 85 7.75 -10.26 17.63
CA ILE A 85 7.84 -11.46 16.80
C ILE A 85 8.10 -11.01 15.35
N PRO A 86 9.16 -11.49 14.67
CA PRO A 86 9.40 -11.15 13.27
C PRO A 86 8.16 -11.38 12.41
N TYR A 87 7.82 -10.40 11.60
CA TYR A 87 6.66 -10.48 10.73
C TYR A 87 7.03 -11.16 9.41
N GLU A 88 6.53 -12.38 9.21
CA GLU A 88 6.75 -13.19 8.00
C GLU A 88 5.43 -13.50 7.26
N GLY A 89 4.42 -12.65 7.47
CA GLY A 89 3.09 -12.82 6.88
C GLY A 89 2.90 -12.07 5.56
N ARG A 90 1.71 -12.24 4.98
CA ARG A 90 1.21 -11.52 3.80
C ARG A 90 1.42 -10.01 3.92
N ASN A 91 1.65 -9.33 2.79
CA ASN A 91 1.76 -7.87 2.69
C ASN A 91 2.90 -7.27 3.55
N LYS A 92 3.95 -8.04 3.85
CA LYS A 92 5.12 -7.56 4.61
C LYS A 92 5.75 -6.33 3.96
N ARG A 93 5.82 -6.31 2.62
CA ARG A 93 6.39 -5.22 1.82
C ARG A 93 5.36 -4.48 0.96
N LEU A 94 4.15 -4.25 1.45
CA LEU A 94 3.05 -3.70 0.64
C LEU A 94 3.35 -2.35 -0.04
N PHE A 95 4.13 -1.46 0.58
CA PHE A 95 4.43 -0.14 0.00
C PHE A 95 5.86 -0.02 -0.50
N ASN A 96 6.84 -0.49 0.28
CA ASN A 96 8.24 -0.48 -0.09
C ASN A 96 8.68 0.88 -0.68
N PHE A 97 8.38 1.98 0.02
CA PHE A 97 8.64 3.35 -0.45
C PHE A 97 10.10 3.58 -0.88
N PRO A 98 10.36 4.57 -1.76
CA PRO A 98 9.39 5.45 -2.40
C PRO A 98 8.54 4.73 -3.45
N LEU A 99 7.30 5.16 -3.63
CA LEU A 99 6.40 4.68 -4.68
C LEU A 99 6.68 5.49 -5.94
N THR A 100 7.12 4.81 -7.00
CA THR A 100 7.28 5.41 -8.33
C THR A 100 6.49 4.66 -9.37
N THR A 101 5.80 5.35 -10.28
CA THR A 101 5.06 4.71 -11.37
C THR A 101 5.95 3.70 -12.11
N GLY A 102 5.44 2.48 -12.32
CA GLY A 102 6.17 1.37 -12.94
C GLY A 102 7.12 0.61 -11.98
N LYS A 103 7.34 1.08 -10.75
CA LYS A 103 8.11 0.32 -9.75
C LYS A 103 7.38 -0.98 -9.43
N SER A 104 8.12 -2.07 -9.48
CA SER A 104 7.64 -3.41 -9.17
C SER A 104 8.61 -4.10 -8.22
N TRP A 105 8.07 -4.91 -7.32
CA TRP A 105 8.87 -5.73 -6.41
C TRP A 105 8.10 -6.99 -6.02
N GLN A 106 8.85 -7.95 -5.47
CA GLN A 106 8.31 -9.21 -5.00
C GLN A 106 8.64 -9.46 -3.54
N ASP A 107 7.77 -10.23 -2.90
CA ASP A 107 8.03 -10.82 -1.59
C ASP A 107 7.50 -12.26 -1.55
N ARG A 108 7.88 -12.99 -0.52
CA ARG A 108 7.38 -14.35 -0.27
C ARG A 108 6.99 -14.50 1.18
N TYR A 109 5.92 -15.24 1.40
CA TYR A 109 5.51 -15.59 2.75
C TYR A 109 5.03 -17.04 2.81
N LYS A 110 5.07 -17.59 4.02
CA LYS A 110 4.70 -18.97 4.30
C LYS A 110 3.49 -18.99 5.22
N VAL A 111 2.57 -19.90 4.92
CA VAL A 111 1.39 -20.16 5.76
C VAL A 111 1.43 -21.61 6.17
N LYS A 112 1.43 -21.85 7.48
CA LYS A 112 1.21 -23.17 8.06
C LYS A 112 -0.23 -23.23 8.56
N ALA A 113 -1.02 -24.16 8.04
CA ALA A 113 -2.36 -24.36 8.57
C ALA A 113 -2.28 -24.89 10.01
N ALA A 114 -3.28 -24.57 10.83
CA ALA A 114 -3.31 -24.90 12.26
C ALA A 114 -3.47 -26.41 12.55
N SER A 115 -3.84 -27.22 11.55
CA SER A 115 -4.06 -28.65 11.72
C SER A 115 -2.74 -29.43 11.82
N LEU A 116 -2.71 -30.44 12.69
CA LEU A 116 -1.58 -31.36 12.85
C LEU A 116 -1.25 -32.02 11.49
N GLY A 117 0.01 -31.94 11.06
CA GLY A 117 0.47 -32.52 9.79
C GLY A 117 0.18 -31.69 8.54
N ALA A 118 -0.37 -30.48 8.65
CA ALA A 118 -0.55 -29.62 7.50
C ALA A 118 0.79 -29.22 6.86
N GLN A 119 0.86 -29.37 5.54
CA GLN A 119 1.99 -28.90 4.75
C GLN A 119 2.00 -27.36 4.73
N GLU A 120 3.19 -26.80 4.92
CA GLU A 120 3.41 -25.37 4.75
C GLU A 120 3.20 -24.99 3.29
N SER A 121 2.43 -23.92 3.06
CA SER A 121 2.23 -23.35 1.73
C SER A 121 3.06 -22.09 1.60
N THR A 122 3.82 -21.98 0.51
CA THR A 122 4.55 -20.75 0.17
C THR A 122 3.76 -19.96 -0.87
N TYR A 123 3.71 -18.65 -0.69
CA TYR A 123 3.11 -17.72 -1.62
C TYR A 123 4.15 -16.73 -2.12
N VAL A 124 4.07 -16.38 -3.40
CA VAL A 124 4.77 -15.25 -3.99
C VAL A 124 3.80 -14.09 -4.13
N GLU A 125 4.25 -12.92 -3.71
CA GLU A 125 3.56 -11.65 -3.83
C GLU A 125 4.30 -10.79 -4.85
N THR A 126 3.58 -10.21 -5.81
CA THR A 126 4.13 -9.20 -6.74
C THR A 126 3.33 -7.92 -6.59
N PHE A 127 4.03 -6.81 -6.41
CA PHE A 127 3.45 -5.48 -6.27
C PHE A 127 3.90 -4.62 -7.43
N THR A 128 3.02 -3.81 -8.01
CA THR A 128 3.36 -2.90 -9.12
C THR A 128 2.62 -1.58 -8.97
N VAL A 129 3.35 -0.48 -8.98
CA VAL A 129 2.77 0.87 -8.94
C VAL A 129 2.24 1.21 -10.33
N LEU A 130 0.92 1.29 -10.47
CA LEU A 130 0.26 1.57 -11.75
C LEU A 130 0.23 3.07 -12.08
N GLY A 131 0.19 3.93 -11.07
CA GLY A 131 0.20 5.38 -11.23
C GLY A 131 -0.95 6.08 -10.48
N TRP A 132 -1.17 7.35 -10.80
CA TRP A 132 -2.15 8.20 -10.14
C TRP A 132 -3.57 8.01 -10.67
N GLU A 133 -4.54 7.98 -9.77
CA GLU A 133 -5.97 8.03 -10.05
C GLU A 133 -6.66 9.04 -9.13
N GLU A 134 -7.72 9.67 -9.63
CA GLU A 134 -8.67 10.40 -8.81
C GLU A 134 -9.80 9.45 -8.43
N ILE A 135 -10.02 9.26 -7.13
CA ILE A 135 -11.02 8.32 -6.61
C ILE A 135 -12.00 9.02 -5.67
N THR A 136 -13.17 8.42 -5.52
CA THR A 136 -14.14 8.79 -4.50
C THR A 136 -14.31 7.60 -3.55
N VAL A 137 -14.20 7.88 -2.26
CA VAL A 137 -14.44 6.95 -1.14
C VAL A 137 -15.39 7.63 -0.14
N GLN A 138 -15.85 6.91 0.87
CA GLN A 138 -16.68 7.47 1.94
C GLN A 138 -16.11 8.75 2.60
N ALA A 139 -14.79 8.83 2.78
CA ALA A 139 -14.13 10.02 3.32
C ALA A 139 -14.04 11.22 2.35
N GLY A 140 -14.49 11.06 1.10
CA GLY A 140 -14.52 12.12 0.08
C GLY A 140 -13.74 11.78 -1.19
N LYS A 141 -13.54 12.81 -2.01
CA LYS A 141 -12.82 12.73 -3.28
C LYS A 141 -11.36 13.10 -3.08
N MET A 142 -10.43 12.31 -3.63
CA MET A 142 -8.99 12.50 -3.42
C MET A 142 -8.15 11.90 -4.55
N LYS A 143 -6.89 12.33 -4.63
CA LYS A 143 -5.88 11.72 -5.50
C LYS A 143 -5.13 10.62 -4.76
N ALA A 144 -4.91 9.50 -5.42
CA ALA A 144 -4.20 8.35 -4.86
C ALA A 144 -3.37 7.64 -5.93
N ILE A 145 -2.29 6.99 -5.49
CA ILE A 145 -1.50 6.06 -6.29
C ILE A 145 -2.13 4.68 -6.18
N LYS A 146 -2.41 4.08 -7.33
CA LYS A 146 -2.86 2.69 -7.43
C LYS A 146 -1.68 1.74 -7.47
N ILE A 147 -1.75 0.71 -6.64
CA ILE A 147 -0.78 -0.38 -6.55
C ILE A 147 -1.54 -1.66 -6.85
N GLU A 148 -1.12 -2.36 -7.91
CA GLU A 148 -1.55 -3.72 -8.16
C GLU A 148 -0.77 -4.68 -7.27
N TYR A 149 -1.49 -5.63 -6.69
CA TYR A 149 -0.97 -6.72 -5.92
C TYR A 149 -1.44 -8.03 -6.54
N LYS A 150 -0.51 -8.95 -6.75
CA LYS A 150 -0.75 -10.30 -7.23
C LYS A 150 -0.23 -11.30 -6.23
N GLN A 151 -0.98 -12.37 -6.01
CA GLN A 151 -0.60 -13.48 -5.16
C GLN A 151 -0.78 -14.80 -5.89
N ALA A 152 0.23 -15.65 -5.85
CA ALA A 152 0.15 -17.02 -6.31
C ALA A 152 0.80 -17.96 -5.31
N ARG A 153 0.26 -19.18 -5.16
CA ARG A 153 0.93 -20.25 -4.40
C ARG A 153 2.11 -20.75 -5.22
N THR A 154 3.19 -21.19 -4.58
CA THR A 154 4.32 -21.80 -5.29
C THR A 154 4.47 -23.29 -4.97
N ASP A 155 5.09 -24.03 -5.89
CA ASP A 155 5.58 -25.39 -5.61
C ASP A 155 6.88 -25.36 -4.81
N GLU A 156 7.48 -26.55 -4.60
CA GLU A 156 8.75 -26.71 -3.89
C GLU A 156 9.95 -26.09 -4.62
N LYS A 157 9.85 -25.90 -5.95
CA LYS A 157 10.87 -25.23 -6.76
C LYS A 157 10.71 -23.71 -6.73
N GLY A 158 9.60 -23.22 -6.17
CA GLY A 158 9.30 -21.80 -6.05
C GLY A 158 8.56 -21.23 -7.26
N ASP A 159 8.11 -22.08 -8.18
CA ASP A 159 7.37 -21.72 -9.38
C ASP A 159 5.89 -21.47 -9.03
N PRO A 160 5.25 -20.41 -9.56
CA PRO A 160 3.83 -20.17 -9.35
C PRO A 160 2.97 -21.35 -9.83
N THR A 161 2.05 -21.79 -8.99
CA THR A 161 1.13 -22.89 -9.26
C THR A 161 -0.32 -22.45 -9.08
N GLY A 162 -1.20 -22.99 -9.93
CA GLY A 162 -2.65 -22.75 -9.84
C GLY A 162 -3.06 -21.34 -10.24
N LYS A 163 -4.13 -20.84 -9.60
CA LYS A 163 -4.71 -19.53 -9.89
C LYS A 163 -3.90 -18.41 -9.21
N GLU A 164 -3.76 -17.28 -9.89
CA GLU A 164 -3.29 -16.02 -9.32
C GLU A 164 -4.51 -15.22 -8.84
N GLY A 165 -4.41 -14.62 -7.66
CA GLY A 165 -5.38 -13.64 -7.18
C GLY A 165 -4.83 -12.23 -7.30
N LYS A 166 -5.65 -11.28 -7.77
CA LYS A 166 -5.27 -9.86 -7.82
C LYS A 166 -6.05 -9.00 -6.82
N VAL A 167 -5.38 -7.98 -6.30
CA VAL A 167 -5.95 -6.94 -5.44
C VAL A 167 -5.37 -5.60 -5.90
N TRP A 168 -6.15 -4.54 -5.83
CA TRP A 168 -5.67 -3.18 -6.03
C TRP A 168 -5.78 -2.40 -4.74
N TYR A 169 -4.70 -1.73 -4.37
CA TYR A 169 -4.66 -0.79 -3.25
C TYR A 169 -4.50 0.62 -3.78
N TRP A 170 -5.12 1.59 -3.11
CA TRP A 170 -4.91 3.02 -3.39
C TRP A 170 -4.28 3.67 -2.17
N TYR A 171 -3.14 4.33 -2.36
CA TYR A 171 -2.44 5.11 -1.34
C TYR A 171 -2.55 6.60 -1.64
N SER A 172 -2.97 7.41 -0.68
CA SER A 172 -2.97 8.86 -0.84
C SER A 172 -1.91 9.51 0.06
N PRO A 173 -0.96 10.28 -0.47
CA PRO A 173 0.01 10.99 0.37
C PRO A 173 -0.63 12.13 1.18
N GLU A 174 -1.77 12.66 0.75
CA GLU A 174 -2.55 13.62 1.53
C GLU A 174 -3.15 12.98 2.80
N VAL A 175 -3.67 11.76 2.64
CA VAL A 175 -4.19 10.94 3.76
C VAL A 175 -3.07 10.20 4.51
N LYS A 176 -1.86 10.16 3.95
CA LYS A 176 -0.69 9.44 4.49
C LYS A 176 -0.92 7.94 4.71
N TYR A 177 -1.93 7.35 4.09
CA TYR A 177 -2.28 5.94 4.26
C TYR A 177 -3.03 5.39 3.03
N MET A 178 -3.36 4.10 3.07
CA MET A 178 -4.30 3.52 2.10
C MET A 178 -5.68 4.10 2.27
N VAL A 179 -6.34 4.29 1.15
CA VAL A 179 -7.67 4.88 1.09
C VAL A 179 -8.71 3.93 0.51
N LYS A 180 -8.27 2.89 -0.21
CA LYS A 180 -9.14 1.87 -0.80
C LYS A 180 -8.37 0.57 -1.06
N CYS A 181 -9.09 -0.54 -0.99
CA CYS A 181 -8.66 -1.86 -1.44
C CYS A 181 -9.80 -2.52 -2.21
N GLN A 182 -9.48 -3.14 -3.34
CA GLN A 182 -10.42 -3.83 -4.19
C GLN A 182 -9.87 -5.19 -4.60
N TYR A 183 -10.63 -6.25 -4.35
CA TYR A 183 -10.29 -7.60 -4.73
C TYR A 183 -10.81 -7.91 -6.13
N GLU A 184 -10.03 -8.65 -6.91
CA GLU A 184 -10.52 -9.23 -8.17
C GLU A 184 -11.66 -10.20 -7.86
N ARG A 185 -12.74 -10.12 -8.62
CA ARG A 185 -13.95 -10.93 -8.41
C ARG A 185 -13.74 -12.35 -8.94
N THR A 186 -12.97 -13.14 -8.20
CA THR A 186 -12.68 -14.54 -8.49
C THR A 186 -12.78 -15.38 -7.22
N THR A 187 -12.91 -16.70 -7.41
CA THR A 187 -12.95 -17.66 -6.30
C THR A 187 -11.68 -17.67 -5.43
N TYR A 188 -10.62 -16.98 -5.85
CA TYR A 188 -9.40 -16.84 -5.06
C TYR A 188 -9.63 -15.96 -3.82
N TRP A 189 -10.57 -15.01 -3.89
CA TRP A 189 -10.80 -14.00 -2.87
C TRP A 189 -12.22 -14.02 -2.30
N ASP A 190 -12.97 -15.13 -2.41
CA ASP A 190 -14.38 -15.22 -1.99
C ASP A 190 -14.63 -14.86 -0.51
N GLU A 191 -13.61 -15.03 0.34
CA GLU A 191 -13.67 -14.69 1.77
C GLU A 191 -13.26 -13.25 2.09
N PHE A 192 -12.85 -12.48 1.08
CA PHE A 192 -12.36 -11.12 1.25
C PHE A 192 -13.35 -10.11 0.67
N PHE A 193 -13.42 -8.94 1.30
CA PHE A 193 -14.30 -7.85 0.89
C PHE A 193 -13.51 -6.59 0.60
N ASP A 194 -13.98 -5.84 -0.39
CA ASP A 194 -13.47 -4.50 -0.69
C ASP A 194 -13.68 -3.59 0.53
N TRP A 195 -12.74 -2.68 0.76
CA TRP A 195 -12.87 -1.69 1.82
C TRP A 195 -12.35 -0.34 1.35
N GLU A 196 -12.82 0.71 2.01
CA GLU A 196 -12.39 2.07 1.76
C GLU A 196 -12.35 2.90 3.05
N LEU A 197 -11.64 4.02 2.97
CA LEU A 197 -11.48 4.98 4.04
C LEU A 197 -12.82 5.67 4.35
N THR A 198 -13.18 5.66 5.62
CA THR A 198 -14.38 6.30 6.15
C THR A 198 -14.05 7.62 6.85
N GLY A 199 -12.83 7.77 7.38
CA GLY A 199 -12.36 9.03 7.95
C GLY A 199 -10.93 8.93 8.48
N PHE A 200 -10.34 10.08 8.85
CA PHE A 200 -8.98 10.15 9.40
C PHE A 200 -8.80 11.39 10.30
N ILE A 201 -7.83 11.30 11.21
CA ILE A 201 -7.46 12.36 12.16
C ILE A 201 -5.93 12.42 12.23
N PHE A 202 -5.36 13.60 12.00
CA PHE A 202 -3.93 13.84 12.19
C PHE A 202 -3.67 14.68 13.44
N LYS A 203 -2.67 14.29 14.21
CA LYS A 203 -2.18 15.10 15.33
C LYS A 203 -1.31 16.24 14.82
N LYS A 204 -1.48 17.39 15.46
CA LYS A 204 -0.64 18.57 15.21
C LYS A 204 0.76 18.38 15.74
#